data_AF-A0A0K8Q8J2-F1
#
_entry.id   AF-A0A0K8Q8J2-F1
#
_cell.length_a   1.000
_cell.length_b   1.000
_cell.length_c   1.000
_cell.angle_alpha   90.00
_cell.angle_beta   90.00
_cell.angle_gamma   90.00
#
_symmetry.space_group_name_H-M   'P 1'
#
loop_
_entity.id
_entity.type
_entity.pdbx_description
1 polymer ?
#
loop_
_entity_poly.entity_id
_entity_poly.type
_entity_poly.pdbx_seq_one_letter_code
_entity_poly.pdbx_strand_id
1 'polypeptide(L)'
;MLIQSKANRTGKRPVWVQLTCAVCGCSEAARPKKWWPEFTYVCCAHHAAADLPPVLPGLIRSEYEGVGSRFVGIVDVAAPTS
;
A
#
# COMPACT_ATOMS: atom_id res chain seq x y z
N MET A 1 7.77 5.98 -21.89
CA MET A 1 8.05 5.16 -20.70
C MET A 1 6.96 5.44 -19.67
N LEU A 2 6.53 4.41 -18.95
CA LEU A 2 5.20 4.22 -18.35
C LEU A 2 4.59 5.36 -17.50
N ILE A 3 3.34 5.69 -17.84
CA ILE A 3 2.14 5.66 -16.97
C ILE A 3 2.19 6.46 -15.65
N GLN A 4 1.72 7.71 -15.74
CA GLN A 4 0.79 8.41 -14.85
C GLN A 4 0.83 8.13 -13.32
N SER A 5 1.71 8.83 -12.59
CA SER A 5 1.57 9.05 -11.13
C SER A 5 1.07 10.45 -10.81
N LYS A 6 -0.16 10.81 -11.19
CA LYS A 6 -0.85 11.99 -10.65
C LYS A 6 -2.36 11.76 -10.59
N ALA A 7 -2.82 11.01 -9.60
CA ALA A 7 -4.25 10.88 -9.33
C ALA A 7 -4.61 10.68 -7.85
N ASN A 8 -3.88 11.29 -6.89
CA ASN A 8 -4.41 11.47 -5.53
C ASN A 8 -5.07 12.84 -5.41
N ARG A 9 -6.23 12.98 -6.07
CA ARG A 9 -7.16 14.10 -5.87
C ARG A 9 -8.22 13.65 -4.88
N THR A 10 -7.89 13.62 -3.59
CA THR A 10 -8.77 13.19 -2.49
C THR A 10 -9.80 14.29 -2.19
N GLY A 11 -10.93 14.21 -2.90
CA GLY A 11 -12.04 15.16 -2.76
C GLY A 11 -13.39 14.53 -3.04
N LYS A 12 -13.64 13.30 -2.56
CA LYS A 12 -14.95 12.67 -2.34
C LYS A 12 -14.68 11.23 -1.89
N ARG A 13 -15.27 10.83 -0.77
CA ARG A 13 -15.11 9.51 -0.12
C ARG A 13 -15.06 8.39 -1.18
N PRO A 14 -13.88 7.81 -1.48
CA PRO A 14 -13.82 6.72 -2.45
C PRO A 14 -14.51 5.52 -1.82
N VAL A 15 -15.63 5.09 -2.42
CA VAL A 15 -16.37 3.90 -1.96
C VAL A 15 -15.49 2.65 -2.14
N TRP A 16 -14.59 2.67 -3.12
CA TRP A 16 -13.65 1.62 -3.46
C TRP A 16 -12.31 2.23 -3.86
N VAL A 17 -11.22 1.60 -3.44
CA VAL A 17 -9.85 1.89 -3.90
C VAL A 17 -9.33 0.67 -4.67
N GLN A 18 -8.47 0.91 -5.66
CA GLN A 18 -7.77 -0.16 -6.36
C GLN A 18 -6.45 -0.44 -5.65
N LEU A 19 -6.29 -1.66 -5.15
CA LEU A 19 -5.06 -2.18 -4.57
C LEU A 19 -4.33 -2.95 -5.64
N THR A 20 -3.15 -2.50 -6.06
CA THR A 20 -2.35 -3.20 -7.07
C THR A 20 -1.10 -3.77 -6.44
N CYS A 21 -0.94 -5.09 -6.52
CA CYS A 21 0.23 -5.79 -6.03
C CYS A 21 1.46 -5.30 -6.79
N ALA A 22 2.41 -4.71 -6.07
CA ALA A 22 3.63 -4.19 -6.68
C ALA A 22 4.61 -5.28 -7.17
N VAL A 23 4.38 -6.55 -6.78
CA VAL A 23 5.18 -7.70 -7.23
C VAL A 23 4.64 -8.29 -8.53
N CYS A 24 3.40 -8.78 -8.51
CA CYS A 24 2.81 -9.51 -9.64
C CYS A 24 1.86 -8.67 -10.51
N GLY A 25 1.50 -7.46 -10.08
CA GLY A 25 0.59 -6.57 -10.79
C GLY A 25 -0.91 -6.87 -10.59
N CYS A 26 -1.28 -7.84 -9.76
CA CYS A 26 -2.70 -8.13 -9.47
C CYS A 26 -3.40 -6.94 -8.82
N SER A 27 -4.49 -6.47 -9.42
CA SER A 27 -5.31 -5.38 -8.91
C SER A 27 -6.64 -5.86 -8.32
N GLU A 28 -7.00 -5.39 -7.12
CA GLU A 28 -8.24 -5.71 -6.40
C GLU A 28 -8.97 -4.44 -5.97
N ALA A 29 -10.30 -4.41 -6.16
CA ALA A 29 -11.14 -3.34 -5.62
C ALA A 29 -11.47 -3.62 -4.15
N ALA A 30 -10.95 -2.79 -3.25
CA ALA A 30 -11.19 -2.93 -1.83
C ALA A 30 -11.83 -1.67 -1.25
N ARG A 31 -12.61 -1.85 -0.19
CA ARG A 31 -13.25 -0.75 0.51
C ARG A 31 -12.32 -0.20 1.59
N PRO A 32 -11.87 1.07 1.51
CA PRO A 32 -11.01 1.64 2.52
C PRO A 32 -11.75 1.73 3.87
N LYS A 33 -11.10 1.25 4.93
CA LYS A 33 -11.63 1.31 6.29
C LYS A 33 -11.11 2.57 6.99
N LYS A 34 -11.82 3.04 8.02
CA LYS A 34 -11.45 4.23 8.80
C LYS A 34 -10.03 4.16 9.40
N TRP A 35 -9.53 2.96 9.66
CA TRP A 35 -8.22 2.73 10.23
C TRP A 35 -7.10 2.58 9.18
N TRP A 36 -7.42 2.64 7.87
CA TRP A 36 -6.39 2.53 6.83
C TRP A 36 -5.50 3.77 6.80
N PRO A 37 -4.18 3.61 7.01
CA PRO A 37 -3.22 4.66 6.71
C PRO A 37 -3.03 4.82 5.19
N GLU A 38 -2.23 5.80 4.80
CA GLU A 38 -1.78 5.95 3.42
C GLU A 38 -0.72 4.88 3.14
N PHE A 39 -1.09 3.85 2.39
CA PHE A 39 -0.17 2.77 2.04
C PHE A 39 0.79 3.21 0.94
N THR A 40 2.10 3.04 1.17
CA THR A 40 3.14 3.26 0.16
C THR A 40 3.10 2.16 -0.89
N TYR A 41 2.95 0.91 -0.45
CA TYR A 41 2.87 -0.26 -1.30
C TYR A 41 1.81 -1.23 -0.80
N VAL A 42 1.34 -2.11 -1.68
CA VAL A 42 0.47 -3.22 -1.30
C VAL A 42 0.94 -4.48 -2.02
N CYS A 43 0.85 -5.62 -1.37
CA CYS A 43 1.13 -6.93 -1.98
C CYS A 43 -0.02 -7.90 -1.69
N CYS A 44 -0.25 -8.86 -2.58
CA CYS A 44 -1.25 -9.90 -2.37
C CYS A 44 -0.72 -10.96 -1.39
N ALA A 45 -1.60 -11.74 -0.77
CA ALA A 45 -1.23 -12.76 0.23
C ALA A 45 -0.29 -13.88 -0.28
N HIS A 46 0.00 -13.94 -1.58
CA HIS A 46 1.02 -14.84 -2.14
C HIS A 46 2.44 -14.27 -2.02
N HIS A 47 2.60 -12.96 -1.88
CA HIS A 47 3.88 -12.28 -1.77
C HIS A 47 3.98 -11.56 -0.43
N ALA A 48 5.15 -11.63 0.18
CA ALA A 48 5.43 -10.94 1.43
C ALA A 48 5.89 -9.50 1.17
N ALA A 49 5.78 -8.64 2.18
CA ALA A 49 6.35 -7.29 2.12
C ALA A 49 7.87 -7.28 1.93
N ALA A 50 8.53 -8.38 2.23
CA ALA A 50 9.96 -8.58 2.01
C ALA A 50 10.31 -8.69 0.51
N ASP A 51 9.35 -9.03 -0.35
CA ASP A 51 9.54 -9.12 -1.81
C ASP A 51 9.43 -7.74 -2.50
N LEU A 52 8.89 -6.76 -1.77
CA LEU A 52 8.78 -5.38 -2.22
C LEU A 52 10.14 -4.66 -2.16
N PRO A 53 10.27 -3.50 -2.83
CA PRO A 53 11.49 -2.71 -2.78
C PRO A 53 11.98 -2.49 -1.34
N PRO A 54 13.30 -2.49 -1.12
CA PRO A 54 13.86 -2.36 0.21
C PRO A 54 13.44 -1.03 0.85
N VAL A 55 13.23 -1.07 2.18
CA VAL A 55 12.95 0.13 2.97
C VAL A 55 14.17 1.04 2.89
N LEU A 56 13.94 2.31 2.56
CA LEU A 56 14.99 3.31 2.57
C LEU A 56 15.56 3.45 4.00
N PRO A 57 16.88 3.64 4.15
CA PRO A 57 17.50 3.79 5.47
C PRO A 57 16.91 5.00 6.21
N GLY A 58 16.52 4.79 7.47
CA GLY A 58 15.85 5.81 8.29
C GLY A 58 14.31 5.79 8.21
N LEU A 59 13.70 4.89 7.43
CA LEU A 59 12.28 4.59 7.49
C LEU A 59 12.01 3.25 8.18
N ILE A 60 10.86 3.15 8.83
CA ILE A 60 10.31 1.93 9.43
C ILE A 60 9.16 1.47 8.56
N ARG A 61 9.25 0.23 8.10
CA ARG A 61 8.15 -0.45 7.40
C ARG A 61 7.19 -1.05 8.40
N SER A 62 5.91 -0.69 8.28
CA SER A 62 4.79 -1.28 9.00
C SER A 62 3.91 -2.03 8.04
N GLU A 63 3.64 -3.29 8.36
CA GLU A 63 2.82 -4.20 7.58
C GLU A 63 1.41 -4.25 8.19
N TYR A 64 0.41 -3.99 7.38
CA TYR A 64 -1.00 -4.04 7.74
C TYR A 64 -1.65 -5.19 6.99
N GLU A 65 -1.80 -6.31 7.67
CA GLU A 65 -2.58 -7.45 7.19
C GLU A 65 -4.09 -7.13 7.17
N GLY A 66 -4.85 -7.83 6.31
CA GLY A 66 -6.30 -7.64 6.21
C GLY A 66 -6.72 -6.37 5.46
N VAL A 67 -5.87 -5.87 4.56
CA VAL A 67 -6.21 -4.85 3.58
C VAL A 67 -6.93 -5.54 2.42
N GLY A 68 -8.14 -5.12 2.08
CA GLY A 68 -8.99 -5.81 1.09
C GLY A 68 -9.42 -7.21 1.55
N SER A 69 -9.49 -8.15 0.61
CA SER A 69 -9.79 -9.55 0.90
C SER A 69 -8.54 -10.37 1.21
N ARG A 70 -7.44 -10.12 0.48
CA ARG A 70 -6.20 -10.89 0.57
C ARG A 70 -4.96 -10.03 0.28
N PHE A 71 -4.94 -8.78 0.72
CA PHE A 71 -3.79 -7.90 0.54
C PHE A 71 -3.18 -7.48 1.88
N VAL A 72 -1.89 -7.19 1.83
CA VAL A 72 -1.11 -6.60 2.92
C VAL A 72 -0.71 -5.20 2.47
N GLY A 73 -1.09 -4.20 3.27
CA GLY A 73 -0.73 -2.81 3.05
C GLY A 73 0.57 -2.47 3.76
N ILE A 74 1.46 -1.78 3.07
CA ILE A 74 2.80 -1.47 3.55
C ILE A 74 2.93 0.03 3.68
N VAL A 75 3.34 0.46 4.86
CA VAL A 75 3.56 1.88 5.16
C VAL A 75 5.00 2.05 5.57
N ASP A 76 5.73 2.86 4.83
CA ASP A 76 7.08 3.26 5.21
C ASP A 76 6.98 4.64 5.88
N VAL A 77 7.14 4.71 7.20
CA VAL A 77 7.11 5.96 7.99
C VAL A 77 8.52 6.30 8.47
N ALA A 78 8.84 7.59 8.62
CA ALA A 78 10.14 7.98 9.16
C ALA A 78 10.33 7.36 10.55
N ALA A 79 11.48 6.70 10.76
CA ALA A 79 11.81 6.22 12.09
C ALA A 79 11.81 7.40 13.04
N PRO A 80 11.13 7.34 14.21
CA PRO A 80 11.28 8.38 15.21
C PRO A 80 12.76 8.38 15.61
N THR A 81 13.47 9.43 15.23
CA THR A 81 14.81 9.73 15.74
C THR A 81 14.64 10.13 17.19
N SER A 82 14.80 9.16 18.10
CA SER A 82 14.94 9.41 19.54
C SER A 82 16.25 10.12 19.84
#